data_AF-A0A505DS76-F1
#
_entry.id   AF-A0A505DS76-F1
#
_cell.length_a   1.000
_cell.length_b   1.000
_cell.length_c   1.000
_cell.angle_alpha   90.00
_cell.angle_beta   90.00
_cell.angle_gamma   90.00
#
_symmetry.space_group_name_H-M   'P 1'
#
loop_
_entity.id
_entity.type
_entity.pdbx_description
1 polymer ?
#
loop_
_entity_poly.entity_id
_entity_poly.type
_entity_poly.pdbx_seq_one_letter_code
_entity_poly.pdbx_strand_id
1 'polypeptide(L)'
;MLVAAGPFEWTELDQRAVDTARVLAADAVQKVGNGHPGTAMSLAPAAYTLFQKVMRHDPADADWTGRDRFVLSAGHSSLTLYIQLYLAGFGLELDDLKAFRTWGSKTPGHPEYGHTVGVETTTGPLGQG
;
A
#
# COMPACT_ATOMS: atom_id res chain seq x y z
N MET A 1 -27.34 -7.67 -20.46
CA MET A 1 -26.96 -6.24 -20.50
C MET A 1 -26.06 -6.00 -19.30
N LEU A 2 -24.74 -6.02 -19.49
CA LEU A 2 -23.78 -5.72 -18.42
C LEU A 2 -23.75 -4.20 -18.25
N VAL A 3 -24.31 -3.71 -17.15
CA VAL A 3 -24.10 -2.33 -16.72
C VAL A 3 -22.63 -2.25 -16.31
N ALA A 4 -21.86 -1.38 -16.94
CA ALA A 4 -20.48 -1.13 -16.53
C ALA A 4 -20.51 -0.60 -15.09
N ALA A 5 -19.73 -1.22 -14.21
CA ALA A 5 -19.70 -0.84 -12.81
C ALA A 5 -19.29 0.63 -12.68
N GLY A 6 -20.04 1.40 -11.88
CA GLY A 6 -19.72 2.81 -11.64
C GLY A 6 -18.37 2.95 -10.93
N PRO A 7 -17.69 4.12 -11.00
CA PRO A 7 -16.37 4.32 -10.39
C PRO A 7 -16.32 4.04 -8.88
N PHE A 8 -17.47 4.07 -8.20
CA PHE A 8 -17.60 3.78 -6.76
C PHE A 8 -18.44 2.54 -6.45
N GLU A 9 -18.76 1.72 -7.45
CA GLU A 9 -19.41 0.45 -7.19
C GLU A 9 -18.45 -0.52 -6.51
N TRP A 10 -18.95 -1.22 -5.49
CA TRP A 10 -18.19 -2.23 -4.75
C TRP A 10 -18.55 -3.62 -5.24
N THR A 11 -17.60 -4.28 -5.90
CA THR A 11 -17.77 -5.59 -6.50
C THR A 11 -17.17 -6.70 -5.63
N GLU A 12 -17.46 -7.95 -5.97
CA GLU A 12 -16.79 -9.11 -5.33
C GLU A 12 -15.27 -9.12 -5.58
N LEU A 13 -14.79 -8.54 -6.68
CA LEU A 13 -13.36 -8.41 -6.92
C LEU A 13 -12.73 -7.40 -5.95
N ASP A 14 -13.40 -6.28 -5.69
CA ASP A 14 -12.95 -5.29 -4.69
C ASP A 14 -12.85 -5.93 -3.30
N GLN A 15 -13.86 -6.72 -2.93
CA GLN A 15 -13.86 -7.44 -1.66
C GLN A 15 -12.67 -8.41 -1.56
N ARG A 16 -12.41 -9.20 -2.61
CA ARG A 16 -11.25 -10.11 -2.65
C ARG A 16 -9.91 -9.39 -2.61
N ALA A 17 -9.79 -8.23 -3.25
CA ALA A 17 -8.56 -7.44 -3.21
C ALA A 17 -8.29 -6.91 -1.80
N VAL A 18 -9.31 -6.43 -1.09
CA VAL A 18 -9.22 -6.04 0.32
C VAL A 18 -8.83 -7.22 1.21
N ASP A 19 -9.46 -8.38 1.04
CA ASP A 19 -9.12 -9.57 1.84
C ASP A 19 -7.71 -10.07 1.55
N THR A 20 -7.27 -9.98 0.29
CA THR A 20 -5.87 -10.26 -0.09
C THR A 20 -4.92 -9.30 0.60
N ALA A 21 -5.22 -8.00 0.66
CA ALA A 21 -4.40 -7.02 1.36
C ALA A 21 -4.29 -7.31 2.86
N ARG A 22 -5.39 -7.77 3.49
CA ARG A 22 -5.37 -8.19 4.91
C ARG A 22 -4.42 -9.37 5.13
N VAL A 23 -4.52 -10.40 4.31
CA VAL A 23 -3.70 -11.61 4.45
C VAL A 23 -2.23 -11.32 4.12
N LEU A 24 -1.94 -10.54 3.08
CA LEU A 24 -0.56 -10.11 2.78
C LEU A 24 0.07 -9.35 3.95
N ALA A 25 -0.68 -8.49 4.63
CA ALA A 25 -0.17 -7.79 5.80
C ALA A 25 0.15 -8.76 6.96
N ALA A 26 -0.73 -9.72 7.22
CA ALA A 26 -0.50 -10.74 8.25
C ALA A 26 0.71 -11.62 7.90
N ASP A 27 0.79 -12.14 6.67
CA ASP A 27 1.83 -13.06 6.23
C ASP A 27 3.22 -12.40 6.17
N ALA A 28 3.31 -11.15 5.69
CA ALA A 28 4.58 -10.42 5.65
C ALA A 28 5.17 -10.22 7.06
N VAL A 29 4.32 -9.83 8.02
CA VAL A 29 4.72 -9.71 9.44
C VAL A 29 5.10 -11.06 10.01
N GLN A 30 4.28 -12.09 9.78
CA GLN A 30 4.51 -13.43 10.32
C GLN A 30 5.83 -14.02 9.80
N LYS A 31 6.15 -13.80 8.52
CA LYS A 31 7.37 -14.30 7.89
C LYS A 31 8.65 -13.75 8.51
N VAL A 32 8.71 -12.45 8.79
CA VAL A 32 9.88 -11.83 9.45
C VAL A 32 9.80 -11.89 10.98
N GLY A 33 8.66 -12.31 11.53
CA GLY A 33 8.42 -12.49 12.97
C GLY A 33 8.21 -11.20 13.76
N ASN A 34 8.09 -10.04 13.10
CA ASN A 34 7.88 -8.74 13.74
C ASN A 34 7.24 -7.70 12.79
N GLY A 35 6.43 -6.78 13.30
CA GLY A 35 5.69 -5.83 12.46
C GLY A 35 4.38 -5.35 13.06
N HIS A 36 3.62 -4.56 12.28
CA HIS A 36 2.34 -3.97 12.70
C HIS A 36 1.20 -4.39 11.74
N PRO A 37 0.64 -5.61 11.88
CA PRO A 37 -0.36 -6.12 10.93
C PRO A 37 -1.75 -5.52 11.18
N GLY A 38 -2.09 -5.22 12.45
CA GLY A 38 -3.45 -4.86 12.86
C GLY A 38 -4.01 -3.65 12.13
N THR A 39 -3.27 -2.54 12.09
CA THR A 39 -3.69 -1.32 11.40
C THR A 39 -3.75 -1.50 9.88
N ALA A 40 -2.82 -2.27 9.30
CA ALA A 40 -2.83 -2.56 7.87
C ALA A 40 -4.06 -3.38 7.44
N MET A 41 -4.45 -4.36 8.26
CA MET A 41 -5.65 -5.17 8.02
C MET A 41 -6.95 -4.36 8.18
N SER A 42 -7.03 -3.50 9.20
CA SER A 42 -8.24 -2.71 9.45
C SER A 42 -8.43 -1.58 8.43
N LEU A 43 -7.34 -0.94 7.99
CA LEU A 43 -7.37 0.12 6.99
C LEU A 43 -7.38 -0.40 5.53
N ALA A 44 -7.25 -1.70 5.30
CA ALA A 44 -7.22 -2.27 3.95
C ALA A 44 -8.38 -1.79 3.04
N PRO A 45 -9.66 -1.71 3.48
CA PRO A 45 -10.73 -1.17 2.64
C PRO A 45 -10.55 0.30 2.27
N ALA A 46 -10.09 1.12 3.23
CA ALA A 46 -9.89 2.55 3.02
C ALA A 46 -8.70 2.80 2.09
N ALA A 47 -7.57 2.13 2.32
CA ALA A 47 -6.39 2.23 1.48
C ALA A 47 -6.66 1.75 0.05
N TYR A 48 -7.35 0.61 -0.09
CA TYR A 48 -7.79 0.11 -1.39
C TYR A 48 -8.67 1.13 -2.13
N THR A 49 -9.68 1.69 -1.45
CA THR A 49 -10.56 2.69 -2.05
C THR A 49 -9.78 3.92 -2.52
N LEU A 50 -8.84 4.41 -1.69
CA LEU A 50 -8.01 5.56 -2.04
C LEU A 50 -7.18 5.29 -3.30
N PHE A 51 -6.39 4.20 -3.32
CA PHE A 51 -5.48 3.92 -4.43
C PHE A 51 -6.20 3.46 -5.70
N GLN A 52 -7.25 2.65 -5.59
CA GLN A 52 -7.85 2.01 -6.76
C GLN A 52 -9.05 2.77 -7.33
N LYS A 53 -9.67 3.66 -6.55
CA LYS A 53 -10.92 4.34 -6.98
C LYS A 53 -10.93 5.86 -6.83
N VAL A 54 -10.14 6.45 -5.93
CA VAL A 54 -10.21 7.89 -5.63
C VAL A 54 -9.05 8.67 -6.23
N MET A 55 -7.82 8.27 -5.92
CA MET A 55 -6.63 9.05 -6.24
C MET A 55 -6.31 8.97 -7.73
N ARG A 56 -5.90 10.11 -8.28
CA ARG A 56 -5.35 10.21 -9.62
C ARG A 56 -3.83 10.07 -9.56
N HIS A 57 -3.31 8.94 -10.00
CA HIS A 57 -1.88 8.66 -10.09
C HIS A 57 -1.58 7.79 -11.32
N ASP A 58 -0.31 7.73 -11.69
CA ASP A 58 0.18 6.86 -12.75
C ASP A 58 1.34 6.01 -12.21
N PRO A 59 1.12 4.69 -11.99
CA PRO A 59 2.18 3.79 -11.54
C PRO A 59 3.36 3.68 -12.52
N ALA A 60 3.16 3.99 -13.81
CA ALA A 60 4.21 4.01 -14.81
C ALA A 60 5.02 5.32 -14.80
N ASP A 61 4.49 6.39 -14.19
CA ASP A 61 5.17 7.67 -13.96
C ASP A 61 4.91 8.17 -12.53
N ALA A 62 5.58 7.52 -11.58
CA ALA A 62 5.49 7.89 -10.16
C ALA A 62 6.01 9.31 -9.87
N ASP A 63 6.67 9.97 -10.82
CA ASP A 63 7.15 11.36 -10.69
C ASP A 63 6.22 12.38 -11.34
N TRP A 64 5.13 11.93 -11.97
CA TRP A 64 4.13 12.80 -12.59
C TRP A 64 3.71 13.94 -11.66
N THR A 65 3.96 15.18 -12.09
CA THR A 65 3.74 16.37 -11.27
C THR A 65 2.27 16.55 -10.87
N GLY A 66 1.32 16.14 -11.72
CA GLY A 66 -0.13 16.33 -11.54
C GLY A 66 -0.84 15.22 -10.75
N ARG A 67 -0.11 14.25 -10.21
CA ARG A 67 -0.67 13.18 -9.38
C ARG A 67 -1.11 13.68 -8.01
N ASP A 68 -2.13 13.03 -7.45
CA ASP A 68 -2.48 13.17 -6.05
C ASP A 68 -1.38 12.58 -5.16
N ARG A 69 -1.23 13.13 -3.94
CA ARG A 69 -0.16 12.75 -3.00
C ARG A 69 -0.74 12.03 -1.81
N PHE A 70 -0.24 10.83 -1.54
CA PHE A 70 -0.62 10.05 -0.37
C PHE A 70 0.51 10.08 0.67
N VAL A 71 0.19 10.51 1.89
CA VAL A 71 1.13 10.47 3.02
C VAL A 71 0.57 9.59 4.13
N LEU A 72 1.30 8.51 4.43
CA LEU A 72 0.99 7.65 5.56
C LEU A 72 1.67 8.19 6.83
N SER A 73 1.04 9.17 7.50
CA SER A 73 1.58 9.76 8.73
C SER A 73 1.73 8.72 9.86
N ALA A 74 0.83 7.72 9.92
CA ALA A 74 0.96 6.54 10.76
C ALA A 74 1.98 5.52 10.17
N GLY A 75 3.24 5.94 10.06
CA GLY A 75 4.30 5.20 9.34
C GLY A 75 4.56 3.78 9.85
N HIS A 76 4.19 3.46 11.09
CA HIS A 76 4.30 2.09 11.61
C HIS A 76 3.47 1.09 10.78
N SER A 77 2.40 1.55 10.12
CA SER A 77 1.50 0.76 9.29
C SER A 77 1.99 0.69 7.84
N SER A 78 3.30 0.61 7.63
CA SER A 78 3.96 0.66 6.32
C SER A 78 3.41 -0.34 5.29
N LEU A 79 2.98 -1.52 5.73
CA LEU A 79 2.29 -2.50 4.88
C LEU A 79 0.96 -1.99 4.30
N THR A 80 0.27 -1.04 4.94
CA THR A 80 -0.89 -0.34 4.33
C THR A 80 -0.49 0.31 3.01
N LEU A 81 0.70 0.92 2.94
CA LEU A 81 1.20 1.60 1.75
C LEU A 81 1.80 0.61 0.77
N TYR A 82 2.74 -0.24 1.20
CA TYR A 82 3.45 -1.15 0.29
C TYR A 82 2.52 -2.11 -0.46
N ILE A 83 1.48 -2.60 0.19
CA ILE A 83 0.51 -3.49 -0.46
C ILE A 83 -0.28 -2.73 -1.53
N GLN A 84 -0.65 -1.47 -1.31
CA GLN A 84 -1.32 -0.69 -2.35
C GLN A 84 -0.37 -0.33 -3.51
N LEU A 85 0.90 -0.06 -3.23
CA LEU A 85 1.93 0.14 -4.26
C LEU A 85 2.12 -1.13 -5.10
N TYR A 86 2.13 -2.31 -4.48
CA TYR A 86 2.13 -3.61 -5.17
C TYR A 86 0.86 -3.79 -6.02
N LEU A 87 -0.32 -3.62 -5.45
CA LEU A 87 -1.59 -3.82 -6.15
C LEU A 87 -1.83 -2.82 -7.28
N ALA A 88 -1.37 -1.57 -7.13
CA ALA A 88 -1.47 -0.55 -8.15
C ALA A 88 -0.35 -0.63 -9.20
N GLY A 89 0.69 -1.45 -9.01
CA GLY A 89 1.75 -1.65 -10.00
C GLY A 89 2.85 -0.59 -10.00
N PHE A 90 3.18 0.00 -8.84
CA PHE A 90 4.30 0.96 -8.67
C PHE A 90 5.70 0.28 -8.70
N GLY A 91 5.78 -0.98 -9.14
CA GLY A 91 7.03 -1.73 -9.28
C GLY A 91 7.51 -2.47 -8.03
N LEU A 92 6.72 -2.47 -6.94
CA LEU A 92 6.88 -3.48 -5.89
C LEU A 92 6.30 -4.81 -6.38
N GLU A 93 6.99 -5.89 -6.10
CA GLU A 93 6.58 -7.26 -6.42
C GLU A 93 6.25 -8.05 -5.16
N LEU A 94 5.65 -9.24 -5.32
CA LEU A 94 5.33 -10.11 -4.18
C LEU A 94 6.59 -10.48 -3.37
N ASP A 95 7.74 -10.62 -4.04
CA ASP A 95 9.01 -10.92 -3.37
C ASP A 95 9.52 -9.76 -2.50
N ASP A 96 9.17 -8.51 -2.82
CA ASP A 96 9.46 -7.36 -1.97
C ASP A 96 8.63 -7.40 -0.68
N LEU A 97 7.34 -7.78 -0.75
CA LEU A 97 6.50 -7.96 0.44
C LEU A 97 6.98 -9.13 1.31
N LYS A 98 7.44 -10.20 0.68
CA LYS A 98 8.10 -11.33 1.34
C LYS A 98 9.44 -10.98 1.98
N ALA A 99 10.06 -9.87 1.59
CA ALA A 99 11.31 -9.35 2.14
C ALA A 99 11.07 -8.20 3.13
N PHE A 100 9.84 -8.03 3.62
CA PHE A 100 9.50 -7.00 4.60
C PHE A 100 10.47 -7.00 5.79
N ARG A 101 11.03 -5.82 6.09
CA ARG A 101 11.97 -5.56 7.21
C ARG A 101 13.25 -6.40 7.18
N THR A 102 13.70 -6.85 6.01
CA THR A 102 15.02 -7.48 5.86
C THR A 102 16.03 -6.50 5.27
N TRP A 103 17.31 -6.83 5.39
CA TRP A 103 18.40 -5.99 4.89
C TRP A 103 18.27 -5.75 3.37
N GLY A 104 18.31 -4.49 2.96
CA GLY A 104 18.30 -4.08 1.56
C GLY A 104 16.96 -4.26 0.84
N SER A 105 15.89 -4.66 1.53
CA SER A 105 14.58 -4.78 0.90
C SER A 105 13.98 -3.41 0.59
N LYS A 106 13.13 -3.34 -0.44
CA LYS A 106 12.34 -2.12 -0.77
C LYS A 106 11.16 -1.90 0.18
N THR A 107 11.04 -2.68 1.24
CA THR A 107 9.91 -2.67 2.19
C THR A 107 10.43 -2.57 3.63
N PRO A 108 11.12 -1.46 3.99
CA PRO A 108 11.59 -1.23 5.35
C PRO A 108 10.43 -1.10 6.35
N GLY A 109 10.74 -1.16 7.65
CA GLY A 109 9.70 -1.19 8.69
C GLY A 109 8.80 0.05 8.74
N HIS A 110 9.32 1.19 8.32
CA HIS A 110 8.59 2.44 8.09
C HIS A 110 8.87 2.93 6.66
N PRO A 111 7.98 3.70 6.01
CA PRO A 111 8.21 4.19 4.66
C PRO A 111 9.42 5.12 4.60
N GLU A 112 10.28 4.93 3.59
CA GLU A 112 11.48 5.73 3.36
C GLU A 112 11.43 6.36 1.96
N TYR A 113 11.43 7.69 1.90
CA TYR A 113 11.46 8.45 0.65
C TYR A 113 12.74 8.16 -0.13
N GLY A 114 12.60 7.98 -1.45
CA GLY A 114 13.71 7.65 -2.36
C GLY A 114 14.17 6.19 -2.32
N HIS A 115 13.74 5.41 -1.34
CA HIS A 115 14.04 3.99 -1.24
C HIS A 115 12.97 3.11 -1.90
N THR A 116 11.70 3.46 -1.71
CA THR A 116 10.56 2.76 -2.29
C THR A 116 9.80 3.69 -3.23
N VAL A 117 9.61 3.30 -4.49
CA VAL A 117 8.85 4.08 -5.48
C VAL A 117 7.41 4.27 -5.00
N GLY A 118 6.88 5.49 -5.10
CA GLY A 118 5.54 5.85 -4.63
C GLY A 118 5.44 6.21 -3.13
N VAL A 119 6.55 6.16 -2.38
CA VAL A 119 6.61 6.75 -1.04
C VAL A 119 6.92 8.25 -1.16
N GLU A 120 5.93 9.10 -0.86
CA GLU A 120 6.06 10.56 -1.00
C GLU A 120 6.94 11.22 0.07
N THR A 121 7.01 10.64 1.27
CA THR A 121 7.83 11.16 2.37
C THR A 121 8.18 10.07 3.38
N THR A 122 9.32 10.21 4.05
CA THR A 122 9.72 9.31 5.15
C THR A 122 8.87 9.59 6.38
N THR A 123 8.16 8.57 6.87
CA THR A 123 7.35 8.68 8.10
C THR A 123 7.75 7.62 9.13
N GLY A 124 7.24 7.73 10.35
CA GLY A 124 7.59 6.84 11.46
C GLY A 124 7.53 7.56 12.80
N PRO A 125 8.27 8.68 12.97
CA PRO A 125 8.02 9.62 14.04
C PRO A 125 6.63 10.24 13.88
N LEU A 126 5.71 9.90 14.79
CA LEU A 126 4.32 10.33 14.71
C LEU A 126 4.20 11.86 14.67
N GLY A 127 3.30 12.36 13.83
CA GLY A 127 3.00 13.79 13.67
C GLY A 127 3.85 14.54 12.63
N GLN A 128 4.79 13.88 11.96
CA GLN A 128 5.65 14.51 10.94
C GLN A 128 5.12 14.39 9.49
N GLY A 129 4.40 13.31 9.19
CA GLY A 129 3.78 13.12 7.88
C GLY A 129 2.54 13.98 7.70
#